data_AF-A0A1V5XQA5-F1
#
_entry.id   AF-A0A1V5XQA5-F1
#
_cell.length_a   1.000
_cell.length_b   1.000
_cell.length_c   1.000
_cell.angle_alpha   90.00
_cell.angle_beta   90.00
_cell.angle_gamma   90.00
#
_symmetry.space_group_name_H-M   'P 1'
#
loop_
_entity.id
_entity.type
_entity.pdbx_description
1 polymer ?
#
loop_
_entity_poly.entity_id
_entity_poly.type
_entity_poly.pdbx_seq_one_letter_code
_entity_poly.pdbx_strand_id
1 'polypeptide(L)'
;MPRHTKLVFEDFTCEHCGQDIKGNGRTNHCPNCLWSKHMDEVVPGDRASVCQGMMKPVGVWVKHAEIVRVEHKCEKCGFSRPAPVQPEDNREELIKISVADVKK
;
A
#
# COMPACT_ATOMS: atom_id res chain seq x y z
N MET A 1 -3.07 6.22 23.01
CA MET A 1 -1.90 6.95 22.47
C MET A 1 -2.12 7.15 20.98
N PRO A 2 -1.97 8.35 20.41
CA PRO A 2 -2.17 8.54 18.98
C PRO A 2 -1.06 7.78 18.25
N ARG A 3 -1.43 6.82 17.40
CA ARG A 3 -0.46 6.13 16.53
C ARG A 3 -0.09 7.11 15.42
N HIS A 4 0.94 7.93 15.67
CA HIS A 4 1.46 8.86 14.68
C HIS A 4 2.19 8.08 13.58
N THR A 5 1.77 8.23 12.33
CA THR A 5 2.50 7.73 11.17
C THR A 5 3.85 8.43 11.10
N LYS A 6 4.95 7.67 11.04
CA LYS A 6 6.28 8.25 10.83
C LYS A 6 6.43 8.55 9.35
N LEU A 7 6.71 9.80 9.01
CA LEU A 7 6.98 10.20 7.62
C LEU A 7 8.42 9.83 7.27
N VAL A 8 8.60 9.02 6.23
CA VAL A 8 9.94 8.64 5.73
C VAL A 8 10.03 9.03 4.26
N PHE A 9 10.84 10.05 3.98
CA PHE A 9 11.12 10.49 2.62
C PHE A 9 12.27 9.65 2.09
N GLU A 10 11.92 8.55 1.44
CA GLU A 10 12.88 7.64 0.82
C GLU A 10 12.47 7.38 -0.62
N ASP A 11 13.41 7.58 -1.52
CA ASP A 11 13.26 7.14 -2.91
C ASP A 11 13.54 5.65 -2.95
N PHE A 12 12.69 4.90 -3.64
CA PHE A 12 12.84 3.45 -3.74
C PHE A 12 12.44 2.95 -5.13
N THR A 13 13.08 1.88 -5.57
CA THR A 13 12.70 1.16 -6.77
C THR A 13 11.67 0.10 -6.40
N CYS A 14 10.53 0.08 -7.09
CA CYS A 14 9.50 -0.92 -6.85
C CYS A 14 9.99 -2.32 -7.25
N GLU A 15 10.04 -3.25 -6.31
CA GLU A 15 10.44 -4.65 -6.56
C GLU A 15 9.45 -5.44 -7.44
N HIS A 16 8.23 -4.93 -7.66
CA HIS A 16 7.25 -5.57 -8.54
C HIS A 16 7.35 -5.10 -10.00
N CYS A 17 7.31 -3.79 -10.25
CA CYS A 17 7.29 -3.24 -11.61
C CYS A 17 8.61 -2.58 -12.05
N GLY A 18 9.60 -2.44 -11.17
CA GLY A 18 10.89 -1.81 -11.47
C GLY A 18 10.86 -0.28 -11.56
N GLN A 19 9.73 0.37 -11.28
CA GLN A 19 9.61 1.83 -11.34
C GLN A 19 10.38 2.49 -10.19
N ASP A 20 11.20 3.49 -10.50
CA ASP A 20 11.78 4.40 -9.51
C ASP A 20 10.73 5.38 -9.00
N ILE A 21 10.52 5.39 -7.69
CA ILE A 21 9.50 6.20 -7.02
C ILE A 21 10.18 7.20 -6.10
N LYS A 22 9.77 8.46 -6.22
CA LYS A 22 10.14 9.49 -5.26
C LYS A 22 9.18 9.47 -4.09
N GLY A 23 9.68 9.10 -2.90
CA GLY A 23 8.85 8.96 -1.71
C GLY A 23 8.48 10.32 -1.12
N ASN A 24 7.19 10.53 -0.86
CA ASN A 24 6.69 11.80 -0.29
C ASN A 24 6.49 11.74 1.24
N GLY A 25 7.11 10.78 1.93
CA GLY A 25 6.88 10.55 3.36
C GLY A 25 5.67 9.67 3.67
N ARG A 26 4.76 9.47 2.71
CA ARG A 26 3.51 8.70 2.88
C ARG A 26 3.34 7.60 1.84
N THR A 27 4.35 7.40 0.98
CA THR A 27 4.34 6.40 -0.09
C THR A 27 4.47 5.00 0.51
N ASN A 28 3.33 4.33 0.70
CA ASN A 28 3.27 2.97 1.25
C ASN A 28 3.12 1.89 0.17
N HIS A 29 2.80 2.28 -1.06
CA HIS A 29 2.71 1.41 -2.23
C HIS A 29 3.26 2.15 -3.45
N CYS A 30 3.60 1.40 -4.49
CA CYS A 30 3.98 1.96 -5.77
C CYS A 30 2.78 2.68 -6.40
N PRO A 31 2.85 3.99 -6.73
CA PRO A 31 1.75 4.67 -7.39
C PRO A 31 1.42 4.07 -8.76
N ASN A 32 2.40 3.44 -9.43
CA ASN A 32 2.17 2.85 -10.75
C ASN A 32 1.43 1.50 -10.70
N CYS A 33 1.86 0.56 -9.86
CA CYS A 33 1.30 -0.80 -9.82
C CYS A 33 0.51 -1.13 -8.54
N LEU A 34 0.46 -0.22 -7.57
CA LEU A 34 -0.22 -0.34 -6.29
C LEU A 34 0.31 -1.46 -5.37
N TRP A 35 1.42 -2.11 -5.73
CA TRP A 35 2.09 -3.07 -4.84
C TRP A 35 2.79 -2.36 -3.70
N SER A 36 2.67 -2.95 -2.52
CA SER A 36 3.37 -2.53 -1.32
C SER A 36 4.42 -3.57 -0.92
N LYS A 37 5.29 -3.23 0.04
CA LYS A 37 6.22 -4.16 0.65
C LYS A 37 5.94 -4.20 2.16
N HIS A 38 5.90 -5.41 2.71
CA HIS A 38 5.65 -5.63 4.13
C HIS A 38 6.88 -5.26 4.96
N MET A 39 7.13 -3.97 5.08
CA MET A 39 8.22 -3.41 5.88
C MET A 39 7.75 -2.96 7.26
N ASP A 40 6.46 -2.71 7.45
CA ASP A 40 5.93 -2.17 8.71
C ASP A 40 5.34 -3.27 9.60
N GLU A 41 5.66 -3.29 10.90
CA GLU A 41 5.20 -4.33 11.83
C GLU A 41 3.99 -3.88 12.66
N VAL A 42 4.08 -2.74 13.34
CA VAL A 42 3.08 -2.27 14.32
C VAL A 42 2.51 -0.91 13.92
N VAL A 43 3.34 -0.01 13.41
CA VAL A 43 3.01 1.38 13.07
C VAL A 43 3.44 1.64 11.63
N PRO A 44 2.62 2.33 10.80
CA PRO A 44 3.05 2.62 9.44
C PRO A 44 4.30 3.51 9.46
N GLY A 45 5.33 3.11 8.70
CA GLY A 45 6.64 3.74 8.68
C GLY A 45 7.61 3.34 9.80
N ASP A 46 7.31 2.32 10.62
CA ASP A 46 8.25 1.81 11.63
C ASP A 46 9.39 0.97 11.03
N ARG A 47 9.21 0.45 9.80
CA ARG A 47 10.18 -0.39 9.07
C ARG A 47 10.67 -1.59 9.90
N ALA A 48 9.86 -2.07 10.85
CA ALA A 48 10.25 -3.11 11.80
C ALA A 48 9.91 -4.55 11.35
N SER A 49 9.16 -4.72 10.25
CA SER A 49 8.71 -6.04 9.82
C SER A 49 9.86 -6.87 9.25
N VAL A 50 10.12 -8.00 9.89
CA VAL A 50 11.07 -9.02 9.43
C VAL A 50 10.57 -9.80 8.20
N CYS A 51 9.29 -9.65 7.82
CA CYS A 51 8.74 -10.40 6.70
C CYS A 51 9.33 -9.95 5.36
N GLN A 52 9.33 -8.63 5.14
CA GLN A 52 9.79 -7.96 3.91
C GLN A 52 9.18 -8.53 2.61
N GLY A 53 8.06 -9.24 2.73
CA GLY A 53 7.38 -9.86 1.60
C GLY A 53 6.60 -8.84 0.78
N MET A 54 6.40 -9.15 -0.50
CA MET A 54 5.56 -8.33 -1.37
C MET A 54 4.11 -8.37 -0.92
N MET A 55 3.46 -7.21 -0.95
CA MET A 55 2.05 -7.05 -0.62
C MET A 55 1.26 -6.69 -1.87
N LYS A 56 0.41 -7.63 -2.28
CA LYS A 56 -0.44 -7.52 -3.45
C LYS A 56 -1.65 -6.64 -3.13
N PRO A 57 -2.04 -5.69 -4.01
CA PRO A 57 -3.33 -5.03 -3.91
C PRO A 57 -4.43 -6.06 -4.26
N VAL A 58 -5.26 -6.41 -3.28
CA VAL A 58 -6.30 -7.45 -3.43
C VAL A 58 -7.70 -6.88 -3.60
N GLY A 59 -7.87 -5.58 -3.41
CA GLY A 59 -9.14 -4.90 -3.64
C GLY A 59 -9.08 -3.43 -3.22
N VAL A 60 -10.14 -2.70 -3.53
CA VAL A 60 -10.36 -1.34 -3.02
C VAL A 60 -11.72 -1.24 -2.33
N TRP A 61 -11.78 -0.40 -1.30
CA TRP A 61 -13.00 -0.15 -0.58
C TRP A 61 -13.09 1.31 -0.16
N VAL A 62 -14.31 1.79 0.01
CA VAL A 62 -14.60 3.17 0.41
C VAL A 62 -14.94 3.19 1.89
N LYS A 63 -14.21 3.98 2.68
CA LYS A 63 -14.55 4.30 4.07
C LYS A 63 -15.50 5.50 4.09
N HIS A 64 -16.12 5.76 5.24
CA HIS A 64 -16.86 6.99 5.54
C HIS A 64 -16.21 8.24 4.92
N ALA A 65 -17.05 9.12 4.34
CA ALA A 65 -16.67 10.37 3.68
C ALA A 65 -15.76 10.19 2.44
N GLU A 66 -16.06 9.23 1.57
CA GLU A 66 -15.44 9.07 0.24
C GLU A 66 -13.93 8.77 0.25
N ILE A 67 -13.40 8.33 1.40
CA ILE A 67 -11.99 7.97 1.52
C ILE A 67 -11.77 6.58 0.95
N VAL A 68 -11.21 6.51 -0.25
CA VAL A 68 -10.85 5.26 -0.92
C VAL A 68 -9.57 4.67 -0.32
N ARG A 69 -9.59 3.37 -0.06
CA ARG A 69 -8.45 2.61 0.44
C ARG A 69 -8.20 1.38 -0.43
N VAL A 70 -6.92 1.07 -0.63
CA VAL A 70 -6.46 -0.17 -1.24
C VAL A 70 -6.18 -1.17 -0.12
N GLU A 71 -6.75 -2.36 -0.22
CA GLU A 71 -6.42 -3.48 0.66
C GLU A 71 -5.18 -4.19 0.11
N HIS A 72 -4.12 -4.27 0.92
CA HIS A 72 -2.88 -4.95 0.55
C HIS A 72 -2.74 -6.24 1.35
N LYS A 73 -2.44 -7.35 0.68
CA LYS A 73 -2.19 -8.64 1.33
C LYS A 73 -0.77 -9.12 1.04
N CYS A 74 0.00 -9.39 2.09
CA CYS A 74 1.33 -9.97 1.99
C CYS A 74 1.25 -11.39 1.45
N GLU A 75 1.95 -11.66 0.35
CA GLU A 75 1.97 -12.99 -0.26
C GLU A 75 2.80 -14.00 0.55
N LYS A 76 3.72 -13.51 1.39
CA LYS A 76 4.63 -14.35 2.19
C LYS A 76 4.02 -14.81 3.52
N CYS A 77 3.36 -13.91 4.27
CA CYS A 77 2.79 -14.23 5.59
C CYS A 77 1.27 -14.11 5.66
N GLY A 78 0.61 -13.64 4.60
CA GLY A 78 -0.84 -13.47 4.56
C GLY A 78 -1.38 -12.25 5.30
N PHE A 79 -0.52 -11.44 5.94
CA PHE A 79 -0.93 -10.21 6.64
C PHE A 79 -1.60 -9.22 5.68
N SER A 80 -2.74 -8.67 6.10
CA SER A 80 -3.51 -7.70 5.31
C SER A 80 -3.53 -6.34 5.98
N ARG A 81 -3.41 -5.28 5.19
CA ARG A 81 -3.46 -3.91 5.68
C ARG A 81 -4.02 -2.96 4.62
N PRO A 82 -4.93 -2.04 4.99
CA PRO A 82 -5.38 -1.01 4.08
C PRO A 82 -4.46 0.21 4.06
N ALA A 83 -4.20 0.75 2.87
CA ALA A 83 -3.53 2.03 2.64
C ALA A 83 -4.47 3.03 1.95
N PRO A 84 -4.40 4.34 2.28
CA PRO A 84 -5.18 5.35 1.55
C PRO A 84 -4.69 5.51 0.11
N VAL A 85 -5.62 5.66 -0.82
CA VAL A 85 -5.32 6.06 -2.20
C VAL A 85 -4.76 7.49 -2.20
N GLN A 86 -3.71 7.72 -2.98
CA GLN A 86 -3.10 9.02 -3.19
C GLN A 86 -3.45 9.59 -4.57
N PRO A 87 -3.43 10.92 -4.75
CA PRO A 87 -3.68 11.55 -6.05
C PRO A 87 -2.75 11.08 -7.17
N GLU A 88 -1.53 10.66 -6.81
CA GLU A 88 -0.51 10.18 -7.74
C GLU A 88 -0.71 8.72 -8.17
N ASP A 89 -1.67 8.00 -7.59
CA ASP A 89 -1.92 6.59 -7.89
C ASP A 89 -2.51 6.40 -9.29
N ASN A 90 -2.07 5.34 -9.96
CA ASN A 90 -2.54 4.95 -11.28
C ASN A 90 -4.00 4.50 -11.20
N ARG A 91 -4.88 5.34 -11.76
CA ARG A 91 -6.33 5.14 -11.77
C ARG A 91 -6.74 3.88 -12.53
N GLU A 92 -6.01 3.49 -13.57
CA GLU A 92 -6.33 2.29 -14.34
C GLU A 92 -6.11 1.03 -13.49
N GLU A 93 -5.00 0.96 -12.76
CA GLU A 93 -4.74 -0.14 -11.83
C GLU A 93 -5.75 -0.17 -10.69
N LEU A 94 -6.13 0.99 -10.15
CA LEU A 94 -7.18 1.09 -9.13
C LEU A 94 -8.52 0.53 -9.63
N ILE A 95 -8.89 0.86 -10.87
CA ILE A 95 -10.12 0.33 -11.48
C ILE A 95 -9.99 -1.19 -11.65
N LYS A 96 -8.87 -1.70 -12.17
CA LYS A 96 -8.66 -3.16 -12.36
C LYS A 96 -8.83 -3.94 -11.06
N ILE A 97 -8.26 -3.46 -9.95
CA ILE A 97 -8.41 -4.13 -8.65
C ILE A 97 -9.79 -3.92 -8.00
N SER A 98 -10.54 -2.89 -8.41
CA SER A 98 -11.90 -2.65 -7.92
C SER A 98 -12.93 -3.65 -8.45
N VAL A 99 -12.69 -4.19 -9.64
CA VAL A 99 -13.54 -5.21 -10.25
C VAL A 99 -13.22 -6.62 -9.75
N ALA A 100 -12.08 -6.79 -9.06
CA ALA A 100 -11.67 -8.07 -8.48
C ALA A 100 -12.48 -8.32 -7.20
N ASP A 101 -13.58 -9.05 -7.35
CA ASP A 101 -14.41 -9.72 -6.33
C ASP A 101 -13.98 -9.51 -4.86
N VAL A 102 -14.48 -8.43 -4.24
CA VAL A 102 -14.48 -8.30 -2.78
C VAL A 102 -15.58 -9.24 -2.28
N LYS A 103 -15.20 -10.51 -1.99
CA LYS A 103 -16.10 -11.43 -1.29
C LYS A 103 -16.52 -10.77 0.02
N LYS A 104 -17.80 -10.43 0.08
CA LYS A 104 -18.50 -9.87 1.23
C LYS A 104 -18.61 -10.90 2.35
#